data_AF-A0A915BL87-F1
#
_entry.id   AF-A0A915BL87-F1
#
_cell.length_a   1.000
_cell.length_b   1.000
_cell.length_c   1.000
_cell.angle_alpha   90.00
_cell.angle_beta   90.00
_cell.angle_gamma   90.00
#
_symmetry.space_group_name_H-M   'P 1'
#
loop_
_entity.id
_entity.type
_entity.pdbx_description
1 polymer ?
#
loop_
_entity_poly.entity_id
_entity_poly.type
_entity_poly.pdbx_seq_one_letter_code
_entity_poly.pdbx_strand_id
1 'polypeptide(L)'
;MVCGPKCVGFIMGISLWGLILMVILGGLFYNESVGLLSDLPAESANIDKSNWQARRQEIKDLYYQNALNSWIAGAIHLAIFVAAGLRLCCLR
;
A
#
# COMPACT_ATOMS: atom_id res chain seq x y z
N MET A 1 19.02 16.95 -10.89
CA MET A 1 19.17 15.53 -11.24
C MET A 1 18.25 15.22 -12.41
N VAL A 2 18.76 15.38 -13.63
CA VAL A 2 17.99 15.16 -14.85
C VAL A 2 18.12 13.68 -15.19
N CYS A 3 17.19 12.86 -14.71
CA CYS A 3 16.97 11.54 -15.29
C CYS A 3 16.59 11.75 -16.75
N GLY A 4 17.36 11.20 -17.69
CA GLY A 4 17.07 11.30 -19.12
C GLY A 4 15.68 10.71 -19.46
N PRO A 5 15.12 11.01 -20.65
CA PRO A 5 13.76 10.60 -21.03
C PRO A 5 13.47 9.10 -20.86
N LYS A 6 14.49 8.26 -21.07
CA LYS A 6 14.43 6.80 -20.89
C LYS A 6 14.25 6.38 -19.42
N CYS A 7 14.93 7.05 -18.48
CA CYS A 7 14.80 6.75 -17.05
C CYS A 7 13.43 7.17 -16.50
N VAL A 8 12.87 8.28 -16.99
CA VAL A 8 11.53 8.73 -16.56
C VAL A 8 10.45 7.74 -17.01
N GLY A 9 10.57 7.21 -18.23
CA GLY A 9 9.69 6.13 -18.71
C GLY A 9 9.70 4.90 -17.81
N PHE A 10 10.89 4.46 -17.38
CA PHE A 10 11.04 3.33 -16.45
C PHE A 10 10.41 3.60 -15.08
N ILE A 11 10.64 4.80 -14.51
CA ILE A 11 10.06 5.21 -13.23
C ILE A 11 8.53 5.21 -13.30
N MET A 12 7.94 5.74 -14.38
CA MET A 12 6.49 5.67 -14.58
C MET A 12 5.96 4.24 -14.64
N GLY A 13 6.69 3.34 -15.32
CA GLY A 13 6.31 1.93 -15.40
C GLY A 13 6.28 1.26 -14.03
N ILE A 14 7.32 1.45 -13.22
CA ILE A 14 7.37 0.92 -11.85
C ILE A 14 6.30 1.58 -10.97
N SER A 15 6.09 2.89 -11.09
CA SER A 15 5.07 3.59 -10.31
C SER A 15 3.65 3.10 -10.63
N LEU A 16 3.35 2.81 -11.89
CA LEU A 16 2.06 2.24 -12.30
C LEU A 16 1.88 0.83 -11.77
N TRP A 17 2.92 -0.01 -11.85
CA TRP A 17 2.89 -1.35 -11.29
C TRP A 17 2.67 -1.34 -9.78
N GLY A 18 3.43 -0.50 -9.07
CA GLY A 18 3.29 -0.32 -7.62
C GLY A 18 1.90 0.19 -7.23
N LEU A 19 1.32 1.12 -7.99
CA LEU A 19 -0.04 1.60 -7.77
C LEU A 19 -1.07 0.48 -7.83
N ILE A 20 -1.05 -0.33 -8.89
CA ILE A 20 -2.02 -1.43 -9.07
C ILE A 20 -1.92 -2.41 -7.91
N LEU A 21 -0.70 -2.79 -7.54
CA LEU A 21 -0.46 -3.73 -6.44
C LEU A 21 -0.94 -3.18 -5.09
N MET A 22 -0.68 -1.91 -4.80
CA MET A 22 -1.13 -1.27 -3.55
C MET A 22 -2.65 -1.11 -3.48
N VAL A 23 -3.32 -0.84 -4.60
CA VAL A 23 -4.80 -0.78 -4.64
C VAL A 23 -5.41 -2.16 -4.39
N ILE A 24 -4.86 -3.22 -5.00
CA ILE A 24 -5.33 -4.59 -4.79
C ILE A 24 -5.12 -5.00 -3.33
N LEU A 25 -3.91 -4.80 -2.78
CA LEU A 25 -3.61 -5.12 -1.38
C LEU A 25 -4.49 -4.32 -0.42
N GLY A 26 -4.63 -3.01 -0.63
CA GLY A 26 -5.49 -2.16 0.17
C GLY A 26 -6.96 -2.62 0.18
N GLY A 27 -7.45 -3.13 -0.96
CA GLY A 27 -8.78 -3.75 -1.05
C GLY A 27 -8.88 -5.08 -0.29
N LEU A 28 -7.88 -5.95 -0.42
CA LEU A 28 -7.83 -7.23 0.31
C LEU A 28 -7.73 -7.04 1.83
N PHE A 29 -6.96 -6.05 2.29
CA PHE A 29 -6.87 -5.70 3.71
C PHE A 29 -8.20 -5.12 4.22
N TYR A 30 -8.90 -4.30 3.42
CA TYR A 30 -10.21 -3.77 3.79
C TYR A 30 -11.28 -4.86 3.92
N ASN A 31 -11.18 -5.94 3.14
CA ASN A 31 -12.08 -7.09 3.22
C ASN A 31 -11.66 -8.15 4.26
N GLU A 32 -10.68 -7.86 5.13
CA GLU A 32 -10.21 -8.78 6.17
C GLU A 32 -9.83 -10.17 5.60
N SER A 33 -9.15 -10.20 4.46
CA SER A 33 -8.85 -11.46 3.75
C SER A 33 -7.97 -12.39 4.57
N VAL A 34 -8.43 -13.63 4.80
CA VAL A 34 -7.74 -14.65 5.60
C VAL A 34 -6.34 -14.97 5.06
N GLY A 35 -6.12 -14.82 3.76
CA GLY A 35 -4.81 -15.05 3.13
C GLY A 35 -3.73 -14.05 3.57
N LEU A 36 -4.11 -12.89 4.09
CA LEU A 36 -3.20 -11.84 4.57
C LEU A 36 -2.99 -11.90 6.10
N LEU A 37 -3.56 -12.88 6.79
CA LEU A 37 -3.45 -12.98 8.25
C LEU A 37 -2.01 -13.23 8.70
N SER A 38 -1.23 -13.95 7.91
CA SER A 38 0.20 -14.20 8.16
C SER A 38 1.07 -12.97 7.93
N ASP A 39 0.59 -12.01 7.14
CA ASP A 39 1.31 -10.78 6.81
C ASP A 39 0.98 -9.63 7.78
N LEU A 40 0.02 -9.83 8.69
CA LEU A 40 -0.25 -8.86 9.75
C LEU A 40 0.95 -8.76 10.71
N PRO A 41 1.24 -7.54 11.21
CA PRO A 41 2.25 -7.36 12.25
C PRO A 41 1.83 -8.11 13.52
N ALA A 42 2.82 -8.47 14.34
CA ALA A 42 2.59 -9.22 15.56
C ALA A 42 1.58 -8.51 16.49
N GLU A 43 0.66 -9.30 17.04
CA GLU A 43 -0.31 -8.86 18.04
C GLU A 43 0.39 -8.24 19.25
N SER A 44 -0.23 -7.23 19.86
CA SER A 44 0.32 -6.53 21.02
C SER A 44 0.57 -7.50 22.16
N ALA A 45 1.78 -7.41 22.75
CA ALA A 45 2.19 -8.25 23.87
C ALA A 45 1.33 -8.08 25.14
N ASN A 46 0.47 -7.05 25.17
CA ASN A 46 -0.37 -6.71 26.32
C ASN A 46 -1.78 -7.31 26.26
N ILE A 47 -2.12 -8.07 25.21
CA ILE A 47 -3.46 -8.63 25.06
C ILE A 47 -3.52 -10.02 25.68
N ASP A 48 -4.56 -10.25 26.47
CA ASP A 48 -4.88 -11.56 27.02
C ASP A 48 -5.29 -12.51 25.88
N LYS A 49 -4.35 -13.35 25.46
CA LYS A 49 -4.55 -14.35 24.40
C LYS A 49 -5.63 -15.39 24.74
N SER A 50 -6.08 -15.46 26.00
CA SER A 50 -7.17 -16.35 26.41
C SER A 50 -8.54 -15.83 25.97
N ASN A 51 -8.70 -14.53 25.75
CA ASN A 51 -9.96 -13.93 25.32
C ASN A 51 -10.04 -13.78 23.80
N TRP A 52 -10.70 -14.75 23.15
CA TRP A 52 -10.86 -14.79 21.69
C TRP A 52 -11.52 -13.54 21.09
N GLN A 53 -12.47 -12.92 21.80
CA GLN A 53 -13.19 -11.74 21.28
C GLN A 53 -12.30 -10.51 21.23
N ALA A 54 -11.50 -10.29 22.28
CA ALA A 54 -10.53 -9.18 22.33
C ALA A 54 -9.47 -9.32 21.25
N ARG A 55 -8.94 -10.55 21.08
CA ARG A 55 -7.96 -10.88 20.04
C ARG A 55 -8.50 -10.62 18.62
N ARG A 56 -9.74 -11.02 18.35
CA ARG A 56 -10.38 -10.82 17.05
C ARG A 56 -10.52 -9.34 16.69
N GLN A 57 -10.86 -8.50 17.67
CA GLN A 57 -11.01 -7.07 17.45
C GLN A 57 -9.67 -6.41 17.12
N GLU A 58 -8.60 -6.79 17.81
CA GLU A 58 -7.26 -6.29 17.51
C GLU A 58 -6.80 -6.68 16.10
N ILE A 59 -7.01 -7.93 15.69
CA ILE A 59 -6.69 -8.38 14.33
C ILE A 59 -7.42 -7.50 13.30
N LYS A 60 -8.70 -7.20 13.51
CA LYS A 60 -9.47 -6.30 12.62
C LYS A 60 -8.88 -4.89 12.57
N ASP A 61 -8.47 -4.35 13.71
CA ASP A 61 -7.82 -3.04 13.77
C ASP A 61 -6.47 -3.04 13.01
N LEU A 62 -5.70 -4.13 13.11
CA LEU A 62 -4.46 -4.30 12.35
C LEU A 62 -4.71 -4.42 10.83
N TYR A 63 -5.78 -5.11 10.40
CA TYR A 63 -6.20 -5.12 8.99
C TYR A 63 -6.52 -3.72 8.50
N TYR A 64 -7.30 -2.96 9.28
CA TYR A 64 -7.69 -1.60 8.92
C TYR A 64 -6.49 -0.65 8.84
N GLN A 65 -5.55 -0.72 9.79
CA GLN A 65 -4.33 0.08 9.77
C GLN A 65 -3.45 -0.23 8.54
N ASN A 66 -3.27 -1.51 8.22
CA ASN A 66 -2.48 -1.92 7.04
C ASN A 66 -3.18 -1.55 5.73
N ALA A 67 -4.51 -1.64 5.67
CA ALA A 67 -5.27 -1.11 4.55
C ALA A 67 -4.96 0.38 4.36
N LEU A 68 -5.14 1.20 5.39
CA LEU A 68 -4.86 2.64 5.30
C LEU A 68 -3.43 2.94 4.82
N ASN A 69 -2.43 2.24 5.36
CA ASN A 69 -1.05 2.42 4.94
C ASN A 69 -0.86 2.08 3.44
N SER A 70 -1.47 0.99 2.97
CA SER A 70 -1.43 0.59 1.57
C SER A 70 -2.13 1.59 0.64
N TRP A 71 -3.29 2.13 1.05
CA TRP A 71 -4.00 3.17 0.30
C TRP A 71 -3.19 4.47 0.20
N ILE A 72 -2.52 4.90 1.28
CA ILE A 72 -1.64 6.07 1.28
C ILE A 72 -0.43 5.83 0.37
N ALA A 73 0.21 4.66 0.46
CA ALA A 73 1.31 4.29 -0.41
C ALA A 73 0.89 4.27 -1.89
N GLY A 74 -0.31 3.77 -2.20
CA GLY A 74 -0.92 3.84 -3.53
C GLY A 74 -1.10 5.29 -4.01
N ALA A 75 -1.63 6.18 -3.16
CA ALA A 75 -1.80 7.60 -3.50
C ALA A 75 -0.45 8.28 -3.82
N ILE A 76 0.63 7.93 -3.12
CA ILE A 76 1.97 8.44 -3.42
C ILE A 76 2.46 7.94 -4.79
N HIS A 77 2.26 6.66 -5.11
CA HIS A 77 2.62 6.11 -6.43
C HIS A 77 1.85 6.80 -7.55
N LEU A 78 0.56 7.10 -7.34
CA LEU A 78 -0.24 7.89 -8.27
C LEU A 78 0.32 9.31 -8.45
N ALA A 79 0.68 9.98 -7.36
CA ALA A 79 1.26 11.32 -7.43
C ALA A 79 2.59 11.34 -8.20
N ILE A 80 3.47 10.35 -7.97
CA ILE A 80 4.74 10.20 -8.70
C ILE A 80 4.47 9.95 -10.18
N PHE A 81 3.51 9.09 -10.52
CA PHE A 81 3.13 8.81 -11.90
C PHE A 81 2.66 10.08 -12.61
N VAL A 82 1.77 10.86 -11.98
CA VAL A 82 1.27 12.14 -12.51
C VAL A 82 2.39 13.16 -12.67
N ALA A 83 3.26 13.31 -11.66
CA ALA A 83 4.38 14.26 -11.71
C ALA A 83 5.42 13.88 -12.78
N ALA A 84 5.70 12.59 -12.96
CA ALA A 84 6.58 12.10 -14.01
C ALA A 84 5.98 12.30 -15.41
N GLY A 85 4.66 12.08 -15.56
CA GLY A 85 3.93 12.37 -16.79
C GLY A 85 3.93 13.86 -17.15
N LEU A 86 3.66 14.74 -16.17
CA LEU A 86 3.75 16.19 -16.36
C LEU A 86 5.16 16.63 -16.77
N ARG A 87 6.21 16.08 -16.14
CA ARG A 87 7.59 16.38 -16.55
C ARG A 87 7.87 15.97 -17.98
N LEU A 88 7.40 14.81 -18.43
CA LEU A 88 7.58 14.37 -19.82
C LEU A 88 6.82 15.23 -20.81
N CYS A 89 5.62 15.70 -20.46
CA CYS A 89 4.86 16.63 -21.31
C CYS A 89 5.50 18.02 -21.36
N CYS A 90 6.06 18.53 -20.27
CA CYS A 90 6.70 19.86 -20.24
C CYS A 90 8.15 19.89 -20.77
N LEU A 91 8.83 18.74 -20.86
CA LEU A 91 10.18 18.60 -21.44
C LEU A 91 10.16 18.25 -22.94
N ARG A 92 8.98 18.05 -23.52
CA ARG A 92 8.76 17.77 -24.94
C ARG A 92 8.39 19.05 -25.67
#